data_AF-A0A2W5YLK3-F1
#
_entry.id   AF-A0A2W5YLK3-F1
#
_cell.length_a   1.000
_cell.length_b   1.000
_cell.length_c   1.000
_cell.angle_alpha   90.00
_cell.angle_beta   90.00
_cell.angle_gamma   90.00
#
_symmetry.space_group_name_H-M   'P 1'
#
loop_
_entity.id
_entity.type
_entity.pdbx_description
1 polymer ?
#
loop_
_entity_poly.entity_id
_entity_poly.type
_entity_poly.pdbx_seq_one_letter_code
_entity_poly.pdbx_strand_id
1 'polypeptide(L)'
;MCVLLAGAGTVEAAGAGAGTVEGVQPRGQVASQAASPAAATTSVSFAPDADARVDEAHPTANYGLTTTLRADGDPRARVEANLRFTLLGLSGSVVSARLRLYSIDGTRDGPAVYATASGWSETGISWQNRPARTSAASDNKGAIGAKAWVEFDVTRLVTGNGSLGLVLGDASADGATFASRQAANPPQLVVTTASGVPPPSPSPSPSPSPPSPPPSPPPPASGLQIGAYYYAWYGTARRHWQDGYVRRVLSTPQAPSFGEYDSRDPGLIASHLAWAQQYGIDFLICSWWGPNGYEDVTVRDLLLRSPRIGATRITLLYESIARLGLTNGVINFDAATQQKLIADFDYLAGTYFANPSYQRIDGRPVVYLYVTRIYRGAYAQAFAALRAHMLQRYGYDVFLVADEVDPVGTPDPARIRVFDAITPYTMYSDLQRPGWPDDTGFLATVRRTYDAYRSAAAAEGVRFIPGTLPGFNDRGVRLSANHYVLPRELNAAASGSSLFRAFLDLAGGYLDPALQTLTITSFNEWHEDTQIEPTAPAPASTTPATYTQGYAHASYGTTLLEAVRDFRARRQAP
;
A
#
# COMPACT_ATOMS: atom_id res chain seq x y z
N MET A 1 -16.60 -1.11 0.64
CA MET A 1 -17.69 -2.04 0.30
C MET A 1 -17.28 -3.49 0.58
N CYS A 2 -17.27 -3.93 1.84
CA CYS A 2 -17.34 -5.36 2.21
C CYS A 2 -18.79 -5.71 2.59
N VAL A 3 -19.73 -5.38 1.70
CA VAL A 3 -21.17 -5.48 1.96
C VAL A 3 -21.73 -6.66 1.20
N LEU A 4 -22.39 -7.56 1.93
CA LEU A 4 -23.01 -8.76 1.38
C LEU A 4 -24.40 -8.47 0.78
N LEU A 5 -24.66 -9.14 -0.35
CA LEU A 5 -25.96 -9.49 -0.95
C LEU A 5 -26.68 -8.54 -1.92
N ALA A 6 -27.15 -9.19 -3.01
CA ALA A 6 -28.24 -8.88 -3.95
C ALA A 6 -28.01 -7.88 -5.11
N GLY A 7 -28.28 -8.35 -6.34
CA GLY A 7 -28.47 -7.51 -7.55
C GLY A 7 -27.85 -8.06 -8.83
N ALA A 8 -28.49 -9.04 -9.48
CA ALA A 8 -28.02 -9.58 -10.78
C ALA A 8 -28.61 -8.81 -11.98
N GLY A 9 -27.79 -8.58 -13.01
CA GLY A 9 -28.21 -7.98 -14.29
C GLY A 9 -27.22 -8.28 -15.41
N THR A 10 -27.64 -9.05 -16.41
CA THR A 10 -26.84 -9.55 -17.55
C THR A 10 -27.00 -8.67 -18.79
N VAL A 11 -25.92 -8.37 -19.53
CA VAL A 11 -25.93 -8.16 -20.99
C VAL A 11 -24.62 -8.69 -21.62
N GLU A 12 -24.69 -9.04 -22.89
CA GLU A 12 -23.77 -9.88 -23.67
C GLU A 12 -22.45 -9.22 -24.13
N ALA A 13 -21.53 -10.06 -24.61
CA ALA A 13 -20.30 -9.66 -25.32
C ALA A 13 -20.41 -9.98 -26.81
N ALA A 14 -19.74 -9.20 -27.68
CA ALA A 14 -19.70 -9.43 -29.12
C ALA A 14 -18.30 -9.31 -29.74
N GLY A 15 -17.87 -10.38 -30.41
CA GLY A 15 -17.43 -10.30 -31.81
C GLY A 15 -16.05 -9.71 -32.16
N ALA A 16 -15.02 -10.56 -32.03
CA ALA A 16 -14.00 -10.89 -33.05
C ALA A 16 -13.47 -9.86 -34.07
N GLY A 17 -12.15 -9.88 -34.28
CA GLY A 17 -11.47 -9.34 -35.48
C GLY A 17 -10.04 -9.87 -35.59
N ALA A 18 -9.80 -10.86 -36.46
CA ALA A 18 -8.49 -11.47 -36.68
C ALA A 18 -7.80 -10.92 -37.94
N GLY A 19 -6.47 -10.86 -37.93
CA GLY A 19 -5.65 -10.49 -39.09
C GLY A 19 -4.24 -11.04 -39.01
N THR A 20 -3.93 -12.02 -39.87
CA THR A 20 -2.58 -12.31 -40.40
C THR A 20 -2.24 -11.25 -41.48
N VAL A 21 -1.04 -11.05 -42.03
CA VAL A 21 0.25 -11.79 -42.11
C VAL A 21 1.39 -10.74 -41.85
N GLU A 22 2.71 -10.92 -42.03
CA GLU A 22 3.56 -11.95 -42.66
C GLU A 22 4.92 -12.10 -41.92
N GLY A 23 5.93 -12.74 -42.52
CA GLY A 23 7.28 -12.89 -41.93
C GLY A 23 8.41 -12.35 -42.81
N VAL A 24 9.51 -11.91 -42.19
CA VAL A 24 10.77 -11.52 -42.87
C VAL A 24 11.96 -12.14 -42.13
N GLN A 25 12.90 -12.72 -42.89
CA GLN A 25 14.11 -13.40 -42.41
C GLN A 25 15.33 -12.44 -42.29
N PRO A 26 16.40 -12.82 -41.56
CA PRO A 26 17.30 -11.86 -40.93
C PRO A 26 18.48 -11.39 -41.80
N ARG A 27 19.11 -10.27 -41.41
CA ARG A 27 20.38 -9.79 -41.97
C ARG A 27 21.35 -9.28 -40.90
N GLY A 28 22.58 -9.79 -40.96
CA GLY A 28 23.81 -9.06 -40.61
C GLY A 28 24.13 -8.84 -39.13
N GLN A 29 25.01 -9.69 -38.57
CA GLN A 29 25.83 -9.27 -37.44
C GLN A 29 26.84 -8.20 -37.89
N VAL A 30 26.82 -7.04 -37.23
CA VAL A 30 27.91 -6.06 -37.30
C VAL A 30 28.61 -6.08 -35.94
N ALA A 31 29.93 -6.28 -35.92
CA ALA A 31 30.70 -6.23 -34.70
C ALA A 31 30.79 -4.78 -34.18
N SER A 32 30.19 -4.51 -33.02
CA SER A 32 30.27 -3.20 -32.37
C SER A 32 31.42 -3.18 -31.36
N GLN A 33 32.26 -2.16 -31.46
CA GLN A 33 33.35 -1.89 -30.52
C GLN A 33 32.76 -1.44 -29.18
N ALA A 34 33.16 -2.10 -28.07
CA ALA A 34 32.59 -1.81 -26.76
C ALA A 34 33.05 -0.44 -26.23
N ALA A 35 32.13 0.53 -26.17
CA ALA A 35 32.34 1.77 -25.45
C ALA A 35 32.38 1.52 -23.93
N SER A 36 33.17 2.29 -23.19
CA SER A 36 33.11 2.27 -21.72
C SER A 36 31.69 2.59 -21.24
N PRO A 37 31.17 1.88 -20.22
CA PRO A 37 29.80 2.09 -19.75
C PRO A 37 29.66 3.51 -19.20
N ALA A 38 28.82 4.32 -19.84
CA ALA A 38 28.40 5.60 -19.29
C ALA A 38 27.67 5.36 -17.95
N ALA A 39 27.87 6.25 -16.98
CA ALA A 39 27.19 6.17 -15.70
C ALA A 39 25.66 6.18 -15.91
N ALA A 40 24.96 5.19 -15.37
CA ALA A 40 23.52 5.07 -15.54
C ALA A 40 22.82 6.20 -14.77
N THR A 41 22.05 7.02 -15.51
CA THR A 41 21.27 8.13 -14.95
C THR A 41 19.80 7.77 -14.82
N THR A 42 19.19 8.09 -13.68
CA THR A 42 17.76 7.85 -13.39
C THR A 42 17.08 9.18 -13.11
N SER A 43 15.92 9.45 -13.72
CA SER A 43 15.13 10.65 -13.44
C SER A 43 13.85 10.31 -12.68
N VAL A 44 13.56 11.06 -11.62
CA VAL A 44 12.36 10.95 -10.76
C VAL A 44 11.61 12.27 -10.79
N SER A 45 10.29 12.25 -10.96
CA SER A 45 9.44 13.44 -10.94
C SER A 45 8.60 13.49 -9.67
N PHE A 46 8.64 14.61 -8.95
CA PHE A 46 7.88 14.88 -7.73
C PHE A 46 6.80 15.93 -8.00
N ALA A 47 5.59 15.70 -7.49
CA ALA A 47 4.57 16.75 -7.36
C ALA A 47 4.81 17.54 -6.06
N PRO A 48 4.35 18.80 -5.95
CA PRO A 48 4.42 19.55 -4.70
C PRO A 48 3.50 18.95 -3.63
N ASP A 49 4.00 18.87 -2.40
CA ASP A 49 3.21 18.54 -1.20
C ASP A 49 2.26 19.68 -0.81
N ALA A 50 2.58 20.90 -1.25
CA ALA A 50 1.87 22.16 -1.02
C ALA A 50 2.40 23.22 -1.99
N ASP A 51 1.52 24.07 -2.53
CA ASP A 51 1.91 25.35 -3.13
C ASP A 51 0.93 26.49 -2.81
N ALA A 52 1.44 27.70 -2.69
CA ALA A 52 0.62 28.87 -2.38
C ALA A 52 1.32 30.15 -2.81
N ARG A 53 0.56 31.08 -3.40
CA ARG A 53 1.01 32.48 -3.47
C ARG A 53 0.73 33.21 -2.16
N VAL A 54 1.54 34.22 -1.87
CA VAL A 54 1.36 35.16 -0.77
C VAL A 54 1.52 36.59 -1.30
N ASP A 55 0.67 37.49 -0.84
CA ASP A 55 0.45 38.82 -1.45
C ASP A 55 0.63 39.93 -0.39
N GLU A 56 1.54 40.86 -0.64
CA GLU A 56 1.86 41.99 0.25
C GLU A 56 0.66 42.93 0.48
N ALA A 57 -0.17 43.13 -0.54
CA ALA A 57 -1.36 43.97 -0.45
C ALA A 57 -2.48 43.33 0.38
N HIS A 58 -2.45 42.00 0.54
CA HIS A 58 -3.44 41.22 1.29
C HIS A 58 -2.75 40.37 2.37
N PRO A 59 -2.11 40.99 3.38
CA PRO A 59 -1.04 40.34 4.12
C PRO A 59 -1.48 39.19 5.05
N THR A 60 -2.78 39.10 5.36
CA THR A 60 -3.41 38.02 6.14
C THR A 60 -4.09 36.96 5.28
N ALA A 61 -4.22 37.16 3.97
CA ALA A 61 -4.95 36.25 3.09
C ALA A 61 -4.14 34.98 2.78
N ASN A 62 -4.85 33.88 2.61
CA ASN A 62 -4.32 32.61 2.12
C ASN A 62 -4.85 32.33 0.70
N TYR A 63 -3.98 31.81 -0.17
CA TYR A 63 -4.32 31.47 -1.56
C TYR A 63 -3.97 30.01 -1.91
N GLY A 64 -3.67 29.15 -0.93
CA GLY A 64 -3.20 27.77 -1.13
C GLY A 64 -4.25 26.79 -1.65
N LEU A 65 -5.46 27.24 -1.99
CA LEU A 65 -6.48 26.46 -2.70
C LEU A 65 -6.85 27.09 -4.06
N THR A 66 -6.15 28.16 -4.48
CA THR A 66 -6.38 28.79 -5.79
C THR A 66 -5.62 28.05 -6.87
N THR A 67 -6.15 28.01 -8.09
CA THR A 67 -5.53 27.35 -9.26
C THR A 67 -4.30 28.08 -9.84
N THR A 68 -3.79 29.10 -9.15
CA THR A 68 -2.81 30.06 -9.70
C THR A 68 -1.76 30.47 -8.67
N LEU A 69 -0.50 30.18 -8.98
CA LEU A 69 0.67 30.78 -8.36
C LEU A 69 1.01 32.08 -9.10
N ARG A 70 1.57 33.07 -8.41
CA ARG A 70 2.08 34.30 -9.03
C ARG A 70 3.36 34.73 -8.32
N ALA A 71 4.31 35.27 -9.07
CA ALA A 71 5.44 36.02 -8.55
C ALA A 71 5.41 37.43 -9.15
N ASP A 72 5.63 38.45 -8.33
CA ASP A 72 5.58 39.86 -8.72
C ASP A 72 6.45 40.71 -7.78
N GLY A 73 7.23 41.62 -8.35
CA GLY A 73 8.21 42.46 -7.67
C GLY A 73 7.77 43.90 -7.44
N ASP A 74 6.53 44.30 -7.77
CA ASP A 74 6.03 45.66 -7.51
C ASP A 74 6.34 46.08 -6.06
N PRO A 75 7.09 47.19 -5.84
CA PRO A 75 7.52 47.60 -4.50
C PRO A 75 6.42 47.89 -3.46
N ARG A 76 5.13 47.87 -3.82
CA ARG A 76 3.99 48.03 -2.91
C ARG A 76 2.94 46.92 -3.02
N ALA A 77 3.13 45.93 -3.89
CA ALA A 77 2.17 44.87 -4.17
C ALA A 77 2.86 43.55 -4.52
N ARG A 78 3.97 43.24 -3.83
CA ARG A 78 4.78 42.04 -4.10
C ARG A 78 3.97 40.77 -3.93
N VAL A 79 4.21 39.81 -4.81
CA VAL A 79 3.65 38.46 -4.71
C VAL A 79 4.78 37.45 -4.77
N GLU A 80 4.78 36.45 -3.89
CA GLU A 80 5.74 35.33 -3.92
C GLU A 80 4.98 34.00 -4.00
N ALA A 81 5.49 33.06 -4.79
CA ALA A 81 4.93 31.71 -4.90
C ALA A 81 5.80 30.71 -4.14
N ASN A 82 5.27 30.13 -3.08
CA ASN A 82 5.95 29.14 -2.25
C ASN A 82 5.53 27.73 -2.69
N LEU A 83 6.48 26.81 -2.80
CA LEU A 83 6.25 25.39 -3.11
C LEU A 83 7.04 24.52 -2.13
N ARG A 84 6.47 23.37 -1.76
CA ARG A 84 7.15 22.35 -0.94
C ARG A 84 7.14 21.02 -1.66
N PHE A 85 8.25 20.30 -1.61
CA PHE A 85 8.40 18.95 -2.13
C PHE A 85 9.02 18.04 -1.08
N THR A 86 8.59 16.78 -1.02
CA THR A 86 9.22 15.74 -0.20
C THR A 86 9.92 14.75 -1.13
N LEU A 87 11.26 14.83 -1.14
CA LEU A 87 12.11 14.09 -2.06
C LEU A 87 12.49 12.76 -1.43
N LEU A 88 12.00 11.67 -2.02
CA LEU A 88 12.22 10.31 -1.55
C LEU A 88 12.54 9.38 -2.73
N GLY A 89 13.39 8.38 -2.51
CA GLY A 89 13.77 7.41 -3.54
C GLY A 89 14.88 7.86 -4.49
N LEU A 90 15.53 9.01 -4.25
CA LEU A 90 16.75 9.38 -4.95
C LEU A 90 17.90 8.44 -4.54
N SER A 91 18.57 7.85 -5.53
CA SER A 91 19.70 6.93 -5.38
C SER A 91 20.83 7.28 -6.34
N GLY A 92 22.08 7.21 -5.88
CA GLY A 92 23.22 7.82 -6.57
C GLY A 92 23.35 9.32 -6.29
N SER A 93 24.31 9.99 -6.92
CA SER A 93 24.51 11.44 -6.77
C SER A 93 23.50 12.21 -7.62
N VAL A 94 22.94 13.31 -7.10
CA VAL A 94 22.09 14.21 -7.88
C VAL A 94 22.95 14.94 -8.91
N VAL A 95 22.57 14.83 -10.19
CA VAL A 95 23.29 15.46 -11.33
C VAL A 95 22.46 16.53 -12.04
N SER A 96 21.14 16.56 -11.83
CA SER A 96 20.24 17.62 -12.31
C SER A 96 19.00 17.69 -11.41
N ALA A 97 18.46 18.87 -11.17
CA ALA A 97 17.09 19.04 -10.69
C ALA A 97 16.42 20.24 -11.38
N ARG A 98 15.25 20.00 -11.99
CA ARG A 98 14.47 20.96 -12.78
C ARG A 98 13.11 21.17 -12.15
N LEU A 99 12.84 22.36 -11.63
CA LEU A 99 11.48 22.77 -11.27
C LEU A 99 10.76 23.21 -12.55
N ARG A 100 9.74 22.48 -12.96
CA ARG A 100 8.91 22.73 -14.13
C ARG A 100 7.62 23.39 -13.68
N LEU A 101 7.35 24.60 -14.18
CA LEU A 101 6.10 25.34 -13.95
C LEU A 101 5.41 25.58 -15.29
N TYR A 102 4.08 25.50 -15.32
CA TYR A 102 3.30 25.85 -16.49
C TYR A 102 2.86 27.32 -16.39
N SER A 103 3.41 28.18 -17.25
CA SER A 103 3.04 29.59 -17.36
C SER A 103 1.63 29.71 -17.95
N ILE A 104 0.80 30.56 -17.33
CA ILE A 104 -0.56 30.86 -17.78
C ILE A 104 -0.53 32.14 -18.62
N ASP A 105 0.10 33.19 -18.09
CA ASP A 105 0.50 34.40 -18.81
C ASP A 105 2.03 34.46 -18.94
N GLY A 106 2.50 35.25 -19.91
CA GLY A 106 3.92 35.44 -20.18
C GLY A 106 4.42 36.75 -19.59
N THR A 107 5.73 36.81 -19.34
CA THR A 107 6.43 37.99 -18.81
C THR A 107 7.66 38.29 -19.66
N ARG A 108 8.15 39.55 -19.65
CA ARG A 108 9.41 39.96 -20.27
C ARG A 108 10.63 39.73 -19.37
N ASP A 109 10.43 39.65 -18.06
CA ASP A 109 11.47 39.43 -17.05
C ASP A 109 10.82 38.68 -15.87
N GLY A 110 11.17 37.42 -15.70
CA GLY A 110 10.49 36.51 -14.79
C GLY A 110 11.21 36.30 -13.46
N PRO A 111 10.60 35.52 -12.56
CA PRO A 111 11.10 35.41 -11.20
C PRO A 111 12.41 34.63 -11.11
N ALA A 112 13.12 34.86 -10.01
CA ALA A 112 14.17 33.97 -9.53
C ALA A 112 13.61 32.94 -8.55
N VAL A 113 14.23 31.74 -8.52
CA VAL A 113 13.90 30.69 -7.55
C VAL A 113 14.95 30.59 -6.45
N TYR A 114 14.48 30.51 -5.21
CA TYR A 114 15.29 30.45 -3.98
C TYR A 114 14.86 29.27 -3.12
N ALA A 115 15.75 28.81 -2.23
CA ALA A 115 15.34 27.95 -1.13
C ALA A 115 14.58 28.75 -0.07
N THR A 116 13.68 28.09 0.63
CA THR A 116 13.00 28.57 1.84
C THR A 116 12.73 27.40 2.80
N ALA A 117 12.26 27.65 4.00
CA ALA A 117 11.89 26.58 4.94
C ALA A 117 10.64 25.82 4.45
N SER A 118 10.58 24.51 4.71
CA SER A 118 9.48 23.63 4.30
C SER A 118 8.38 23.42 5.37
N GLY A 119 8.52 24.03 6.55
CA GLY A 119 7.66 23.78 7.72
C GLY A 119 6.28 24.47 7.73
N TRP A 120 5.87 25.11 6.63
CA TRP A 120 4.60 25.84 6.53
C TRP A 120 3.44 24.94 6.08
N SER A 121 2.20 25.41 6.30
CA SER A 121 0.98 24.75 5.85
C SER A 121 0.37 25.50 4.66
N GLU A 122 -0.10 24.76 3.65
CA GLU A 122 -0.69 25.31 2.43
C GLU A 122 -1.89 26.22 2.70
N THR A 123 -2.78 25.81 3.60
CA THR A 123 -3.95 26.59 4.01
C THR A 123 -3.67 27.57 5.15
N GLY A 124 -2.45 27.57 5.69
CA GLY A 124 -2.04 28.42 6.81
C GLY A 124 -1.06 29.55 6.44
N ILE A 125 -0.44 29.51 5.27
CA ILE A 125 0.54 30.50 4.83
C ILE A 125 -0.13 31.80 4.33
N SER A 126 0.45 32.93 4.70
CA SER A 126 0.08 34.29 4.28
C SER A 126 1.35 35.14 4.14
N TRP A 127 1.24 36.40 3.70
CA TRP A 127 2.40 37.29 3.65
C TRP A 127 3.07 37.44 5.02
N GLN A 128 2.27 37.53 6.09
CA GLN A 128 2.77 37.78 7.45
C GLN A 128 3.59 36.63 8.05
N ASN A 129 3.34 35.38 7.65
CA ASN A 129 3.97 34.20 8.27
C ASN A 129 4.78 33.34 7.28
N ARG A 130 4.93 33.77 6.02
CA ARG A 130 5.74 33.07 5.03
C ARG A 130 7.20 32.93 5.50
N PRO A 131 7.86 31.80 5.24
CA PRO A 131 9.27 31.65 5.57
C PRO A 131 10.16 32.44 4.61
N ALA A 132 11.19 33.08 5.17
CA ALA A 132 12.13 33.90 4.42
C ALA A 132 13.01 33.07 3.46
N ARG A 133 13.47 33.70 2.36
CA ARG A 133 14.44 33.13 1.43
C ARG A 133 15.74 32.78 2.18
N THR A 134 16.22 31.54 2.08
CA THR A 134 17.40 31.01 2.82
C THR A 134 18.64 30.84 1.94
N SER A 135 18.56 31.12 0.65
CA SER A 135 19.68 31.03 -0.31
C SER A 135 19.78 32.26 -1.20
N ALA A 136 20.88 32.37 -1.96
CA ALA A 136 20.90 33.14 -3.20
C ALA A 136 19.96 32.49 -4.25
N ALA A 137 19.70 33.19 -5.36
CA ALA A 137 18.93 32.61 -6.47
C ALA A 137 19.66 31.38 -7.05
N SER A 138 18.96 30.25 -7.21
CA SER A 138 19.51 29.07 -7.88
C SER A 138 19.44 29.19 -9.40
N ASP A 139 18.38 29.83 -9.89
CA ASP A 139 18.15 30.21 -11.29
C ASP A 139 17.31 31.49 -11.32
N ASN A 140 17.44 32.28 -12.39
CA ASN A 140 16.69 33.50 -12.63
C ASN A 140 16.28 33.56 -14.11
N LYS A 141 14.99 33.80 -14.39
CA LYS A 141 14.46 33.75 -15.76
C LYS A 141 14.28 35.15 -16.33
N GLY A 142 14.77 35.37 -17.55
CA GLY A 142 14.26 36.46 -18.39
C GLY A 142 12.87 36.12 -18.92
N ALA A 143 12.54 36.60 -20.12
CA ALA A 143 11.22 36.42 -20.73
C ALA A 143 10.70 34.96 -20.73
N ILE A 144 9.44 34.79 -20.32
CA ILE A 144 8.71 33.52 -20.28
C ILE A 144 7.51 33.63 -21.23
N GLY A 145 7.36 32.67 -22.15
CA GLY A 145 6.23 32.61 -23.07
C GLY A 145 4.96 32.08 -22.39
N ALA A 146 3.82 32.71 -22.68
CA ALA A 146 2.50 32.30 -22.16
C ALA A 146 2.12 30.87 -22.61
N LYS A 147 1.39 30.14 -21.75
CA LYS A 147 0.87 28.78 -22.03
C LYS A 147 1.96 27.73 -22.31
N ALA A 148 3.16 27.94 -21.78
CA ALA A 148 4.32 27.07 -21.97
C ALA A 148 4.87 26.54 -20.64
N TRP A 149 5.56 25.41 -20.69
CA TRP A 149 6.40 24.95 -19.57
C TRP A 149 7.70 25.74 -19.51
N VAL A 150 8.06 26.23 -18.33
CA VAL A 150 9.36 26.80 -18.01
C VAL A 150 10.07 25.93 -16.98
N GLU A 151 11.38 25.72 -17.15
CA GLU A 151 12.19 24.87 -16.27
C GLU A 151 13.29 25.66 -15.57
N PHE A 152 13.23 25.75 -14.25
CA PHE A 152 14.23 26.39 -13.39
C PHE A 152 15.26 25.37 -12.91
N ASP A 153 16.54 25.72 -12.96
CA ASP A 153 17.63 24.91 -12.42
C ASP A 153 17.70 25.04 -10.90
N VAL A 154 17.27 23.99 -10.20
CA VAL A 154 17.34 23.88 -8.75
C VAL A 154 18.30 22.77 -8.30
N THR A 155 19.19 22.31 -9.19
CA THR A 155 20.15 21.22 -8.92
C THR A 155 20.96 21.46 -7.65
N ARG A 156 21.37 22.71 -7.41
CA ARG A 156 22.16 23.10 -6.22
C ARG A 156 21.37 23.09 -4.91
N LEU A 157 20.03 23.06 -4.98
CA LEU A 157 19.15 23.04 -3.80
C LEU A 157 18.74 21.59 -3.41
N VAL A 158 18.96 20.62 -4.30
CA VAL A 158 18.60 19.21 -4.08
C VAL A 158 19.83 18.42 -3.65
N THR A 159 20.03 18.30 -2.34
CA THR A 159 21.17 17.58 -1.73
C THR A 159 20.96 16.06 -1.63
N GLY A 160 19.77 15.56 -1.97
CA GLY A 160 19.38 14.15 -1.86
C GLY A 160 17.93 14.03 -1.38
N ASN A 161 17.63 12.95 -0.66
CA ASN A 161 16.31 12.75 -0.05
C ASN A 161 16.09 13.69 1.14
N GLY A 162 14.88 14.22 1.30
CA GLY A 162 14.51 15.18 2.34
C GLY A 162 13.40 16.14 1.89
N SER A 163 12.99 17.06 2.75
CA SER A 163 12.04 18.12 2.37
C SER A 163 12.75 19.30 1.72
N LEU A 164 12.21 19.79 0.61
CA LEU A 164 12.67 20.98 -0.11
C LEU A 164 11.57 22.05 -0.07
N GLY A 165 11.90 23.23 0.47
CA GLY A 165 11.09 24.43 0.30
C GLY A 165 11.69 25.31 -0.80
N LEU A 166 10.87 25.71 -1.78
CA LEU A 166 11.22 26.65 -2.83
C LEU A 166 10.30 27.86 -2.78
N VAL A 167 10.82 29.03 -3.15
CA VAL A 167 10.02 30.23 -3.36
C VAL A 167 10.45 30.93 -4.65
N LEU A 168 9.48 31.25 -5.50
CA LEU A 168 9.66 32.17 -6.61
C LEU A 168 9.39 33.59 -6.12
N GLY A 169 10.36 34.46 -6.38
CA GLY A 169 10.27 35.87 -6.04
C GLY A 169 10.84 36.70 -7.15
N ASP A 170 10.07 37.68 -7.59
CA ASP A 170 10.44 38.55 -8.69
C ASP A 170 11.12 39.83 -8.21
N ALA A 171 11.86 40.47 -9.11
CA ALA A 171 12.38 41.83 -8.98
C ALA A 171 11.69 42.81 -9.97
N SER A 172 11.02 42.27 -10.99
CA SER A 172 10.22 42.97 -11.97
C SER A 172 8.77 43.16 -11.49
N ALA A 173 8.17 44.30 -11.84
CA ALA A 173 6.71 44.51 -11.69
C ALA A 173 5.90 43.91 -12.87
N ASP A 174 6.58 43.32 -13.86
CA ASP A 174 5.98 42.53 -14.95
C ASP A 174 5.85 41.06 -14.50
N GLY A 175 5.11 40.82 -13.42
CA GLY A 175 5.06 39.51 -12.76
C GLY A 175 4.52 38.37 -13.63
N ALA A 176 4.77 37.13 -13.19
CA ALA A 176 4.39 35.91 -13.89
C ALA A 176 3.38 35.07 -13.11
N THR A 177 2.34 34.57 -13.79
CA THR A 177 1.34 33.64 -13.26
C THR A 177 1.60 32.22 -13.76
N PHE A 178 1.66 31.26 -12.84
CA PHE A 178 1.83 29.84 -13.11
C PHE A 178 0.62 29.03 -12.60
N ALA A 179 0.42 27.86 -13.17
CA ALA A 179 -0.50 26.86 -12.65
C ALA A 179 -0.03 26.36 -11.26
N SER A 180 -0.96 26.26 -10.31
CA SER A 180 -0.75 25.65 -8.99
C SER A 180 -1.03 24.15 -9.02
N ARG A 181 -0.82 23.45 -7.90
CA ARG A 181 -1.15 22.03 -7.76
C ARG A 181 -2.64 21.71 -7.93
N GLN A 182 -3.52 22.70 -7.75
CA GLN A 182 -4.97 22.56 -7.96
C GLN A 182 -5.39 22.75 -9.44
N ALA A 183 -4.45 23.10 -10.33
CA ALA A 183 -4.71 23.29 -11.76
C ALA A 183 -4.39 22.03 -12.59
N ALA A 184 -4.82 22.02 -13.85
CA ALA A 184 -4.66 20.87 -14.76
C ALA A 184 -3.20 20.56 -15.15
N ASN A 185 -2.30 21.56 -15.07
CA ASN A 185 -0.87 21.43 -15.38
C ASN A 185 -0.04 21.77 -14.13
N PRO A 186 -0.08 20.95 -13.05
CA PRO A 186 0.50 21.29 -11.77
C PRO A 186 2.05 21.33 -11.80
N PRO A 187 2.71 22.04 -10.88
CA PRO A 187 4.18 22.06 -10.77
C PRO A 187 4.79 20.66 -10.67
N GLN A 188 6.00 20.50 -11.20
CA GLN A 188 6.77 19.27 -11.14
C GLN A 188 8.22 19.57 -10.78
N LEU A 189 8.84 18.77 -9.92
CA LEU A 189 10.29 18.79 -9.73
C LEU A 189 10.88 17.50 -10.30
N VAL A 190 11.66 17.59 -11.38
CA VAL A 190 12.31 16.44 -12.00
C VAL A 190 13.77 16.40 -11.56
N VAL A 191 14.15 15.38 -10.79
CA VAL A 191 15.52 15.18 -10.29
C VAL A 191 16.15 14.00 -11.02
N THR A 192 17.32 14.21 -11.62
CA THR A 192 18.15 13.17 -12.22
C THR A 192 19.31 12.84 -11.28
N THR A 193 19.53 11.56 -11.00
CA THR A 193 20.69 11.04 -10.28
C THR A 193 21.55 10.16 -11.18
N ALA A 194 22.83 9.97 -10.82
CA ALA A 194 23.76 9.07 -11.49
C ALA A 194 24.33 8.01 -10.52
N SER A 195 24.36 6.75 -10.96
CA SER A 195 24.99 5.66 -10.22
C SER A 195 26.45 5.48 -10.65
N GLY A 196 27.35 5.33 -9.67
CA GLY A 196 28.76 4.99 -9.94
C GLY A 196 28.90 3.55 -10.46
N VAL A 197 29.79 3.34 -11.43
CA VAL A 197 30.04 2.02 -12.04
C VAL A 197 30.80 1.12 -11.04
N PRO A 198 30.32 -0.09 -10.72
CA PRO A 198 31.08 -1.04 -9.91
C PRO A 198 32.29 -1.60 -10.69
N PRO A 199 33.42 -1.91 -10.01
CA PRO A 199 34.62 -2.40 -10.70
C PRO A 199 34.37 -3.77 -11.36
N PRO A 200 35.05 -4.07 -12.49
CA PRO A 200 34.83 -5.32 -13.23
C PRO A 200 35.30 -6.54 -12.43
N SER A 201 34.43 -7.56 -12.37
CA SER A 201 34.71 -8.84 -11.74
C SER A 201 35.62 -9.72 -12.63
N PRO A 202 36.52 -10.56 -12.08
CA PRO A 202 37.46 -11.35 -12.87
C PRO A 202 36.80 -12.46 -13.72
N SER A 203 37.48 -12.82 -14.83
CA SER A 203 37.02 -13.79 -15.84
C SER A 203 37.09 -15.26 -15.40
N PRO A 204 36.36 -16.17 -16.08
CA PRO A 204 36.15 -17.55 -15.63
C PRO A 204 37.28 -18.54 -16.00
N SER A 205 37.34 -19.63 -15.25
CA SER A 205 38.17 -20.83 -15.51
C SER A 205 37.25 -22.03 -15.89
N PRO A 206 37.73 -23.12 -16.51
CA PRO A 206 36.91 -23.95 -17.38
C PRO A 206 35.99 -24.98 -16.67
N SER A 207 35.00 -25.43 -17.46
CA SER A 207 33.85 -26.27 -17.12
C SER A 207 34.17 -27.69 -16.64
N PRO A 208 33.31 -28.26 -15.77
CA PRO A 208 33.07 -29.70 -15.72
C PRO A 208 31.58 -30.10 -15.89
N SER A 209 31.35 -31.09 -16.77
CA SER A 209 30.37 -32.19 -16.64
C SER A 209 28.84 -31.92 -16.55
N PRO A 210 27.98 -32.89 -16.94
CA PRO A 210 26.54 -32.68 -17.12
C PRO A 210 25.76 -32.45 -15.80
N PRO A 211 24.59 -31.80 -15.85
CA PRO A 211 23.91 -31.30 -14.66
C PRO A 211 23.38 -32.42 -13.75
N SER A 212 23.69 -32.31 -12.46
CA SER A 212 22.97 -32.98 -11.38
C SER A 212 21.54 -32.42 -11.25
N PRO A 213 20.60 -33.14 -10.61
CA PRO A 213 19.28 -32.60 -10.30
C PRO A 213 19.38 -31.27 -9.52
N PRO A 214 18.37 -30.37 -9.63
CA PRO A 214 18.41 -29.06 -8.99
C PRO A 214 18.64 -29.22 -7.48
N PRO A 215 19.48 -28.37 -6.86
CA PRO A 215 19.70 -28.44 -5.42
C PRO A 215 18.37 -28.22 -4.69
N SER A 216 18.18 -28.95 -3.58
CA SER A 216 17.06 -28.73 -2.65
C SER A 216 16.94 -27.24 -2.31
N PRO A 217 15.71 -26.72 -2.14
CA PRO A 217 15.51 -25.30 -1.85
C PRO A 217 16.31 -24.87 -0.61
N PRO A 218 16.79 -23.61 -0.57
CA PRO A 218 17.36 -23.08 0.66
C PRO A 218 16.33 -23.19 1.80
N PRO A 219 16.75 -23.38 3.05
CA PRO A 219 15.82 -23.42 4.18
C PRO A 219 14.96 -22.15 4.22
N PRO A 220 13.73 -22.23 4.77
CA PRO A 220 12.84 -21.08 4.89
C PRO A 220 13.57 -19.92 5.59
N ALA A 221 13.20 -18.69 5.19
CA ALA A 221 13.87 -17.47 5.64
C ALA A 221 14.03 -17.47 7.17
N SER A 222 15.28 -17.49 7.64
CA SER A 222 15.61 -17.70 9.04
C SER A 222 15.28 -16.47 9.89
N GLY A 223 14.01 -16.33 10.26
CA GLY A 223 13.52 -15.27 11.14
C GLY A 223 12.02 -15.03 11.02
N LEU A 224 11.43 -14.50 12.09
CA LEU A 224 10.03 -14.07 12.18
C LEU A 224 9.56 -13.30 10.94
N GLN A 225 8.48 -13.79 10.32
CA GLN A 225 7.75 -13.15 9.22
C GLN A 225 6.43 -12.55 9.74
N ILE A 226 6.16 -11.29 9.41
CA ILE A 226 4.93 -10.58 9.78
C ILE A 226 4.25 -10.08 8.49
N GLY A 227 3.07 -10.62 8.20
CA GLY A 227 2.21 -10.19 7.10
C GLY A 227 1.10 -9.25 7.58
N ALA A 228 0.64 -8.34 6.73
CA ALA A 228 -0.56 -7.54 6.99
C ALA A 228 -1.53 -7.55 5.79
N TYR A 229 -2.84 -7.72 6.04
CA TYR A 229 -3.87 -7.64 5.01
C TYR A 229 -3.99 -6.19 4.50
N TYR A 230 -3.98 -6.01 3.18
CA TYR A 230 -3.83 -4.70 2.54
C TYR A 230 -4.87 -4.47 1.44
N TYR A 231 -5.45 -3.28 1.43
CA TYR A 231 -6.59 -2.93 0.59
C TYR A 231 -6.21 -1.80 -0.38
N ALA A 232 -6.05 -2.18 -1.65
CA ALA A 232 -5.60 -1.32 -2.74
C ALA A 232 -6.77 -0.65 -3.51
N TRP A 233 -7.90 -0.43 -2.82
CA TRP A 233 -9.20 -0.11 -3.42
C TRP A 233 -9.69 1.32 -3.22
N TYR A 234 -9.01 2.12 -2.40
CA TYR A 234 -9.40 3.50 -2.12
C TYR A 234 -9.05 4.37 -3.32
N GLY A 235 -9.82 5.43 -3.57
CA GLY A 235 -9.65 6.19 -4.81
C GLY A 235 -10.31 7.55 -4.86
N THR A 236 -9.95 8.28 -5.92
CA THR A 236 -10.63 9.50 -6.40
C THR A 236 -12.16 9.33 -6.46
N ALA A 237 -12.85 10.47 -6.44
CA ALA A 237 -14.32 10.54 -6.28
C ALA A 237 -14.86 9.80 -5.04
N ARG A 238 -14.02 9.61 -4.02
CA ARG A 238 -14.34 8.91 -2.75
C ARG A 238 -14.67 7.42 -2.91
N ARG A 239 -14.08 6.76 -3.93
CA ARG A 239 -14.14 5.30 -4.07
C ARG A 239 -13.76 4.63 -2.74
N HIS A 240 -14.61 3.71 -2.29
CA HIS A 240 -14.66 3.13 -0.94
C HIS A 240 -14.94 4.14 0.20
N TRP A 241 -14.26 5.29 0.28
CA TRP A 241 -14.46 6.27 1.37
C TRP A 241 -15.91 6.73 1.57
N GLN A 242 -16.69 6.80 0.49
CA GLN A 242 -18.12 7.13 0.50
C GLN A 242 -18.96 6.13 1.31
N ASP A 243 -18.57 4.85 1.37
CA ASP A 243 -19.29 3.76 2.03
C ASP A 243 -19.27 3.88 3.56
N GLY A 244 -18.34 4.68 4.10
CA GLY A 244 -18.22 4.97 5.51
C GLY A 244 -17.19 4.12 6.26
N TYR A 245 -16.79 4.64 7.41
CA TYR A 245 -15.94 4.00 8.41
C TYR A 245 -16.19 4.70 9.75
N VAL A 246 -16.08 3.99 10.88
CA VAL A 246 -16.59 4.52 12.16
C VAL A 246 -15.91 5.83 12.57
N ARG A 247 -14.60 5.95 12.30
CA ARG A 247 -13.80 7.13 12.65
C ARG A 247 -14.18 8.41 11.91
N ARG A 248 -14.88 8.30 10.78
CA ARG A 248 -15.40 9.45 10.02
C ARG A 248 -16.60 10.12 10.71
N VAL A 249 -17.38 9.35 11.45
CA VAL A 249 -18.68 9.76 12.02
C VAL A 249 -18.62 10.01 13.54
N LEU A 250 -17.43 9.94 14.13
CA LEU A 250 -17.16 10.41 15.49
C LEU A 250 -17.40 11.92 15.59
N SER A 251 -17.80 12.42 16.77
CA SER A 251 -17.95 13.85 17.01
C SER A 251 -16.63 14.62 16.85
N THR A 252 -15.49 13.91 17.04
CA THR A 252 -14.16 14.35 16.64
C THR A 252 -13.64 13.34 15.60
N PRO A 253 -13.75 13.62 14.29
CA PRO A 253 -13.34 12.67 13.25
C PRO A 253 -11.85 12.33 13.29
N GLN A 254 -11.51 11.08 12.99
CA GLN A 254 -10.14 10.53 13.03
C GLN A 254 -9.80 9.87 11.69
N ALA A 255 -9.52 10.70 10.69
CA ALA A 255 -9.16 10.26 9.35
C ALA A 255 -7.81 9.51 9.31
N PRO A 256 -7.49 8.81 8.19
CA PRO A 256 -6.12 8.38 7.91
C PRO A 256 -5.15 9.56 7.97
N SER A 257 -3.87 9.33 8.29
CA SER A 257 -2.87 10.41 8.35
C SER A 257 -2.66 11.14 7.02
N PHE A 258 -2.96 10.48 5.89
CA PHE A 258 -2.98 11.07 4.54
C PHE A 258 -4.37 11.53 4.07
N GLY A 259 -5.38 11.51 4.95
CA GLY A 259 -6.77 11.82 4.62
C GLY A 259 -7.47 10.68 3.83
N GLU A 260 -8.63 10.98 3.23
CA GLU A 260 -9.31 10.06 2.31
C GLU A 260 -8.55 9.99 0.97
N TYR A 261 -7.53 9.13 0.90
CA TYR A 261 -6.53 9.04 -0.18
C TYR A 261 -6.95 8.22 -1.41
N ASP A 262 -6.19 8.32 -2.50
CA ASP A 262 -6.25 7.37 -3.62
C ASP A 262 -5.15 6.29 -3.45
N SER A 263 -5.51 5.00 -3.42
CA SER A 263 -4.58 3.87 -3.33
C SER A 263 -3.60 3.78 -4.51
N ARG A 264 -3.83 4.53 -5.59
CA ARG A 264 -2.97 4.64 -6.77
C ARG A 264 -1.98 5.80 -6.69
N ASP A 265 -2.04 6.64 -5.67
CA ASP A 265 -1.04 7.69 -5.46
C ASP A 265 0.35 7.05 -5.20
N PRO A 266 1.37 7.34 -6.03
CA PRO A 266 2.68 6.72 -5.86
C PRO A 266 3.41 7.13 -4.57
N GLY A 267 3.13 8.33 -4.04
CA GLY A 267 3.66 8.84 -2.78
C GLY A 267 3.02 8.16 -1.56
N LEU A 268 1.72 7.89 -1.62
CA LEU A 268 1.02 7.05 -0.64
C LEU A 268 1.59 5.62 -0.64
N ILE A 269 1.69 4.99 -1.82
CA ILE A 269 2.27 3.65 -1.98
C ILE A 269 3.70 3.61 -1.41
N ALA A 270 4.53 4.62 -1.74
CA ALA A 270 5.87 4.78 -1.20
C ALA A 270 5.90 4.89 0.33
N SER A 271 4.91 5.59 0.92
CA SER A 271 4.78 5.78 2.36
C SER A 271 4.32 4.52 3.08
N HIS A 272 3.35 3.79 2.53
CA HIS A 272 2.89 2.50 3.06
C HIS A 272 4.00 1.45 3.05
N LEU A 273 4.77 1.37 1.96
CA LEU A 273 5.96 0.50 1.87
C LEU A 273 7.07 0.94 2.85
N ALA A 274 7.28 2.25 3.02
CA ALA A 274 8.24 2.76 4.00
C ALA A 274 7.82 2.41 5.44
N TRP A 275 6.54 2.53 5.80
CA TRP A 275 6.03 2.09 7.10
C TRP A 275 6.16 0.57 7.29
N ALA A 276 5.85 -0.23 6.27
CA ALA A 276 6.05 -1.68 6.35
C ALA A 276 7.52 -2.02 6.68
N GLN A 277 8.47 -1.41 5.99
CA GLN A 277 9.91 -1.60 6.21
C GLN A 277 10.37 -1.07 7.58
N GLN A 278 9.95 0.14 7.96
CA GLN A 278 10.34 0.81 9.21
C GLN A 278 9.85 0.07 10.47
N TYR A 279 8.66 -0.52 10.40
CA TYR A 279 8.00 -1.14 11.55
C TYR A 279 7.99 -2.68 11.50
N GLY A 280 8.65 -3.28 10.50
CA GLY A 280 8.91 -4.71 10.44
C GLY A 280 7.71 -5.55 10.01
N ILE A 281 6.98 -5.10 8.99
CA ILE A 281 6.00 -5.89 8.22
C ILE A 281 6.72 -6.35 6.94
N ASP A 282 6.99 -7.65 6.81
CA ASP A 282 7.77 -8.19 5.70
C ASP A 282 6.95 -8.34 4.42
N PHE A 283 5.64 -8.56 4.54
CA PHE A 283 4.77 -8.75 3.38
C PHE A 283 3.36 -8.17 3.53
N LEU A 284 2.79 -7.75 2.39
CA LEU A 284 1.41 -7.30 2.28
C LEU A 284 0.58 -8.38 1.59
N ILE A 285 -0.58 -8.69 2.17
CA ILE A 285 -1.55 -9.66 1.66
C ILE A 285 -2.67 -8.85 0.97
N CYS A 286 -2.53 -8.59 -0.32
CA CYS A 286 -3.37 -7.63 -1.03
C CYS A 286 -4.71 -8.25 -1.48
N SER A 287 -5.83 -7.63 -1.10
CA SER A 287 -7.18 -7.98 -1.59
C SER A 287 -7.22 -7.97 -3.12
N TRP A 288 -7.64 -9.09 -3.73
CA TRP A 288 -7.64 -9.30 -5.17
C TRP A 288 -9.01 -9.74 -5.70
N TRP A 289 -9.62 -8.85 -6.48
CA TRP A 289 -11.01 -8.98 -6.96
C TRP A 289 -11.15 -9.50 -8.40
N GLY A 290 -10.04 -9.67 -9.13
CA GLY A 290 -10.04 -10.25 -10.48
C GLY A 290 -9.15 -9.54 -11.50
N PRO A 291 -8.88 -10.16 -12.66
CA PRO A 291 -8.03 -9.58 -13.70
C PRO A 291 -8.54 -8.21 -14.18
N ASN A 292 -7.63 -7.25 -14.28
CA ASN A 292 -7.88 -5.87 -14.73
C ASN A 292 -8.89 -5.07 -13.89
N GLY A 293 -9.25 -5.56 -12.71
CA GLY A 293 -9.99 -4.79 -11.70
C GLY A 293 -9.19 -3.59 -11.17
N TYR A 294 -9.83 -2.75 -10.35
CA TYR A 294 -9.17 -1.56 -9.82
C TYR A 294 -7.94 -1.96 -8.98
N GLU A 295 -8.15 -2.92 -8.07
CA GLU A 295 -7.20 -3.47 -7.11
C GLU A 295 -6.08 -4.23 -7.82
N ASP A 296 -6.42 -5.03 -8.82
CA ASP A 296 -5.48 -5.79 -9.66
C ASP A 296 -4.48 -4.87 -10.36
N VAL A 297 -4.98 -3.83 -11.03
CA VAL A 297 -4.13 -2.81 -11.68
C VAL A 297 -3.29 -2.06 -10.65
N THR A 298 -3.86 -1.66 -9.51
CA THR A 298 -3.11 -0.97 -8.45
C THR A 298 -1.97 -1.84 -7.90
N VAL A 299 -2.22 -3.14 -7.66
CA VAL A 299 -1.19 -4.06 -7.14
C VAL A 299 -0.15 -4.39 -8.23
N ARG A 300 -0.58 -4.73 -9.44
CA ARG A 300 0.26 -5.17 -10.57
C ARG A 300 1.16 -4.06 -11.12
N ASP A 301 0.60 -2.86 -11.31
CA ASP A 301 1.26 -1.81 -12.09
C ASP A 301 1.84 -0.70 -11.23
N LEU A 302 1.43 -0.56 -9.96
CA LEU A 302 1.90 0.49 -9.06
C LEU A 302 2.61 -0.06 -7.82
N LEU A 303 1.99 -0.97 -7.05
CA LEU A 303 2.59 -1.51 -5.83
C LEU A 303 3.81 -2.38 -6.14
N LEU A 304 3.66 -3.39 -6.98
CA LEU A 304 4.74 -4.32 -7.39
C LEU A 304 5.82 -3.69 -8.28
N ARG A 305 5.55 -2.50 -8.84
CA ARG A 305 6.52 -1.72 -9.63
C ARG A 305 7.09 -0.53 -8.88
N SER A 306 6.69 -0.34 -7.62
CA SER A 306 7.15 0.80 -6.83
C SER A 306 8.66 0.71 -6.61
N PRO A 307 9.43 1.79 -6.87
CA PRO A 307 10.86 1.82 -6.55
C PRO A 307 11.15 1.73 -5.05
N ARG A 308 10.10 1.81 -4.20
CA ARG A 308 10.17 1.68 -2.74
C ARG A 308 9.82 0.27 -2.24
N ILE A 309 9.52 -0.70 -3.11
CA ILE A 309 9.14 -2.06 -2.68
C ILE A 309 10.23 -2.74 -1.84
N GLY A 310 11.50 -2.51 -2.19
CA GLY A 310 12.65 -2.93 -1.37
C GLY A 310 12.61 -4.41 -1.02
N ALA A 311 12.70 -4.72 0.28
CA ALA A 311 12.60 -6.08 0.79
C ALA A 311 11.15 -6.58 0.97
N THR A 312 10.17 -5.67 0.98
CA THR A 312 8.75 -5.98 1.22
C THR A 312 8.20 -6.87 0.11
N ARG A 313 7.53 -7.96 0.49
CA ARG A 313 6.92 -8.88 -0.45
C ARG A 313 5.43 -8.65 -0.58
N ILE A 314 4.87 -9.08 -1.70
CA ILE A 314 3.43 -9.02 -1.98
C ILE A 314 2.91 -10.43 -2.22
N THR A 315 1.78 -10.74 -1.60
CA THR A 315 0.93 -11.91 -1.91
C THR A 315 -0.50 -11.42 -2.11
N LEU A 316 -1.38 -12.29 -2.58
CA LEU A 316 -2.76 -11.95 -2.88
C LEU A 316 -3.70 -12.67 -1.90
N LEU A 317 -4.66 -11.92 -1.36
CA LEU A 317 -5.90 -12.46 -0.82
C LEU A 317 -6.87 -12.62 -1.99
N TYR A 318 -7.03 -13.85 -2.45
CA TYR A 318 -8.03 -14.22 -3.45
C TYR A 318 -9.42 -14.13 -2.82
N GLU A 319 -10.22 -13.18 -3.28
CA GLU A 319 -11.55 -12.83 -2.72
C GLU A 319 -12.61 -13.86 -3.12
N SER A 320 -12.55 -15.06 -2.56
CA SER A 320 -13.29 -16.23 -3.03
C SER A 320 -14.80 -16.03 -3.15
N ILE A 321 -15.44 -15.25 -2.26
CA ILE A 321 -16.87 -14.89 -2.38
C ILE A 321 -17.15 -14.21 -3.72
N ALA A 322 -16.33 -13.24 -4.10
CA ALA A 322 -16.48 -12.47 -5.33
C ALA A 322 -16.00 -13.23 -6.57
N ARG A 323 -14.97 -14.07 -6.44
CA ARG A 323 -14.36 -14.80 -7.57
C ARG A 323 -15.09 -16.08 -7.96
N LEU A 324 -15.60 -16.82 -6.97
CA LEU A 324 -16.20 -18.15 -7.15
C LEU A 324 -17.73 -18.15 -6.98
N GLY A 325 -18.30 -17.07 -6.47
CA GLY A 325 -19.74 -16.90 -6.29
C GLY A 325 -20.27 -17.54 -4.99
N LEU A 326 -21.23 -16.85 -4.38
CA LEU A 326 -21.85 -17.25 -3.12
C LEU A 326 -23.33 -17.58 -3.33
N THR A 327 -23.73 -18.79 -2.95
CA THR A 327 -25.12 -19.24 -3.03
C THR A 327 -25.52 -19.81 -1.67
N ASN A 328 -26.58 -19.26 -1.06
CA ASN A 328 -27.09 -19.68 0.26
C ASN A 328 -26.01 -19.73 1.37
N GLY A 329 -25.10 -18.75 1.38
CA GLY A 329 -24.03 -18.64 2.38
C GLY A 329 -22.85 -19.58 2.19
N VAL A 330 -22.79 -20.34 1.09
CA VAL A 330 -21.67 -21.24 0.76
C VAL A 330 -21.13 -21.03 -0.65
N ILE A 331 -19.86 -21.40 -0.85
CA ILE A 331 -19.23 -21.44 -2.18
C ILE A 331 -19.26 -22.90 -2.63
N ASN A 332 -20.07 -23.19 -3.64
CA ASN A 332 -20.26 -24.55 -4.16
C ASN A 332 -19.26 -24.82 -5.30
N PHE A 333 -18.42 -25.83 -5.11
CA PHE A 333 -17.48 -26.30 -6.12
C PHE A 333 -18.14 -27.34 -7.04
N ASP A 334 -18.43 -26.90 -8.26
CA ASP A 334 -18.74 -27.73 -9.42
C ASP A 334 -17.67 -27.55 -10.52
N ALA A 335 -17.95 -28.07 -11.72
CA ALA A 335 -17.04 -27.94 -12.86
C ALA A 335 -16.81 -26.49 -13.32
N ALA A 336 -17.81 -25.61 -13.22
CA ALA A 336 -17.70 -24.21 -13.59
C ALA A 336 -16.88 -23.43 -12.55
N THR A 337 -17.13 -23.65 -11.25
CA THR A 337 -16.33 -23.09 -10.16
C THR A 337 -14.87 -23.54 -10.25
N GLN A 338 -14.62 -24.82 -10.55
CA GLN A 338 -13.26 -25.33 -10.79
C GLN A 338 -12.59 -24.66 -12.00
N GLN A 339 -13.28 -24.57 -13.14
CA GLN A 339 -12.76 -23.91 -14.34
C GLN A 339 -12.44 -22.43 -14.06
N LYS A 340 -13.30 -21.76 -13.26
CA LYS A 340 -13.10 -20.37 -12.86
C LYS A 340 -11.87 -20.18 -11.97
N LEU A 341 -11.69 -21.05 -10.98
CA LEU A 341 -10.49 -21.06 -10.12
C LEU A 341 -9.22 -21.22 -10.96
N ILE A 342 -9.20 -22.21 -11.86
CA ILE A 342 -8.04 -22.48 -12.73
C ILE A 342 -7.74 -21.29 -13.64
N ALA A 343 -8.75 -20.70 -14.29
CA ALA A 343 -8.57 -19.55 -15.18
C ALA A 343 -8.07 -18.29 -14.45
N ASP A 344 -8.49 -18.06 -13.21
CA ASP A 344 -7.94 -16.97 -12.40
C ASP A 344 -6.48 -17.25 -12.01
N PHE A 345 -6.12 -18.50 -11.65
CA PHE A 345 -4.74 -18.87 -11.33
C PHE A 345 -3.80 -18.91 -12.55
N ASP A 346 -4.29 -19.21 -13.76
CA ASP A 346 -3.56 -18.99 -15.02
C ASP A 346 -3.13 -17.52 -15.14
N TYR A 347 -4.05 -16.59 -14.84
CA TYR A 347 -3.75 -15.17 -14.83
C TYR A 347 -2.78 -14.80 -13.70
N LEU A 348 -2.92 -15.39 -12.49
CA LEU A 348 -1.97 -15.15 -11.40
C LEU A 348 -0.54 -15.59 -11.76
N ALA A 349 -0.39 -16.75 -12.38
CA ALA A 349 0.90 -17.28 -12.80
C ALA A 349 1.56 -16.43 -13.90
N GLY A 350 0.78 -15.99 -14.90
CA GLY A 350 1.28 -15.12 -15.98
C GLY A 350 1.59 -13.68 -15.55
N THR A 351 0.98 -13.19 -14.46
CA THR A 351 1.03 -11.77 -14.06
C THR A 351 1.92 -11.52 -12.86
N TYR A 352 1.85 -12.38 -11.84
CA TYR A 352 2.37 -12.08 -10.50
C TYR A 352 3.54 -12.98 -10.10
N PHE A 353 3.43 -14.30 -10.30
CA PHE A 353 4.35 -15.24 -9.66
C PHE A 353 5.81 -15.06 -10.10
N ALA A 354 6.08 -14.66 -11.35
CA ALA A 354 7.44 -14.39 -11.82
C ALA A 354 8.10 -13.14 -11.21
N ASN A 355 7.36 -12.26 -10.52
CA ASN A 355 7.92 -11.05 -9.92
C ASN A 355 8.82 -11.40 -8.71
N PRO A 356 10.05 -10.86 -8.60
CA PRO A 356 10.97 -11.18 -7.52
C PRO A 356 10.50 -10.73 -6.11
N SER A 357 9.62 -9.73 -6.06
CA SER A 357 8.96 -9.27 -4.82
C SER A 357 7.67 -10.04 -4.51
N TYR A 358 7.28 -11.05 -5.31
CA TYR A 358 6.18 -11.93 -4.94
C TYR A 358 6.57 -12.84 -3.75
N GLN A 359 5.66 -13.04 -2.80
CA GLN A 359 5.93 -13.86 -1.62
C GLN A 359 6.06 -15.34 -2.01
N ARG A 360 7.10 -15.99 -1.45
CA ARG A 360 7.35 -17.42 -1.62
C ARG A 360 7.68 -18.07 -0.28
N ILE A 361 7.19 -19.28 -0.08
CA ILE A 361 7.58 -20.19 1.02
C ILE A 361 8.20 -21.42 0.36
N ASP A 362 9.42 -21.79 0.75
CA ASP A 362 10.18 -22.90 0.15
C ASP A 362 10.26 -22.85 -1.39
N GLY A 363 10.33 -21.62 -1.94
CA GLY A 363 10.33 -21.36 -3.38
C GLY A 363 8.94 -21.38 -4.05
N ARG A 364 7.88 -21.83 -3.37
CA ARG A 364 6.49 -21.95 -3.86
C ARG A 364 5.77 -20.60 -3.77
N PRO A 365 5.11 -20.09 -4.83
CA PRO A 365 4.38 -18.81 -4.77
C PRO A 365 3.16 -18.95 -3.86
N VAL A 366 3.00 -17.99 -2.94
CA VAL A 366 1.95 -18.03 -1.90
C VAL A 366 0.68 -17.33 -2.37
N VAL A 367 -0.49 -17.93 -2.16
CA VAL A 367 -1.80 -17.29 -2.30
C VAL A 367 -2.64 -17.53 -1.04
N TYR A 368 -3.23 -16.48 -0.49
CA TYR A 368 -4.20 -16.55 0.59
C TYR A 368 -5.62 -16.67 0.00
N LEU A 369 -6.43 -17.58 0.51
CA LEU A 369 -7.78 -17.87 0.03
C LEU A 369 -8.78 -17.39 1.08
N TYR A 370 -9.62 -16.41 0.72
CA TYR A 370 -10.61 -15.86 1.65
C TYR A 370 -11.73 -16.87 1.96
N VAL A 371 -12.17 -16.91 3.22
CA VAL A 371 -13.26 -17.76 3.77
C VAL A 371 -13.32 -19.18 3.18
N THR A 372 -12.28 -20.00 3.37
CA THR A 372 -12.32 -21.41 2.92
C THR A 372 -13.36 -22.23 3.68
N ARG A 373 -13.64 -21.89 4.94
CA ARG A 373 -14.60 -22.57 5.82
C ARG A 373 -16.02 -22.76 5.26
N ILE A 374 -16.43 -21.94 4.27
CA ILE A 374 -17.73 -22.04 3.58
C ILE A 374 -17.69 -22.83 2.25
N TYR A 375 -16.58 -23.47 1.90
CA TYR A 375 -16.48 -24.26 0.65
C TYR A 375 -17.22 -25.59 0.79
N ARG A 376 -18.02 -25.94 -0.21
CA ARG A 376 -18.84 -27.16 -0.30
C ARG A 376 -18.71 -27.76 -1.70
N GLY A 377 -19.19 -28.99 -1.90
CA GLY A 377 -19.06 -29.70 -3.17
C GLY A 377 -17.63 -30.22 -3.42
N ALA A 378 -17.20 -30.25 -4.68
CA ALA A 378 -15.97 -30.90 -5.13
C ALA A 378 -14.69 -30.07 -4.94
N TYR A 379 -14.56 -29.36 -3.81
CA TYR A 379 -13.44 -28.43 -3.57
C TYR A 379 -12.08 -29.15 -3.55
N ALA A 380 -12.00 -30.34 -2.97
CA ALA A 380 -10.76 -31.11 -2.90
C ALA A 380 -10.28 -31.53 -4.30
N GLN A 381 -11.20 -31.96 -5.16
CA GLN A 381 -10.92 -32.28 -6.56
C GLN A 381 -10.48 -31.04 -7.34
N ALA A 382 -11.15 -29.90 -7.12
CA ALA A 382 -10.82 -28.64 -7.80
C ALA A 382 -9.43 -28.12 -7.44
N PHE A 383 -9.02 -28.18 -6.16
CA PHE A 383 -7.68 -27.79 -5.74
C PHE A 383 -6.59 -28.79 -6.15
N ALA A 384 -6.91 -30.09 -6.23
CA ALA A 384 -5.99 -31.08 -6.82
C ALA A 384 -5.78 -30.83 -8.33
N ALA A 385 -6.86 -30.55 -9.07
CA ALA A 385 -6.80 -30.18 -10.49
C ALA A 385 -6.03 -28.87 -10.70
N LEU A 386 -6.23 -27.87 -9.83
CA LEU A 386 -5.47 -26.62 -9.85
C LEU A 386 -3.96 -26.86 -9.67
N ARG A 387 -3.54 -27.60 -8.64
CA ARG A 387 -2.11 -27.88 -8.42
C ARG A 387 -1.50 -28.65 -9.59
N ALA A 388 -2.20 -29.65 -10.13
CA ALA A 388 -1.75 -30.40 -11.30
C ALA A 388 -1.58 -29.49 -12.53
N HIS A 389 -2.54 -28.62 -12.81
CA HIS A 389 -2.49 -27.65 -13.91
C HIS A 389 -1.33 -26.65 -13.76
N MET A 390 -1.17 -26.07 -12.56
CA MET A 390 -0.11 -25.09 -12.27
C MET A 390 1.29 -25.69 -12.45
N LEU A 391 1.49 -26.93 -11.97
CA LEU A 391 2.75 -27.64 -12.10
C LEU A 391 3.04 -28.03 -13.55
N GLN A 392 2.05 -28.58 -14.27
CA GLN A 392 2.22 -29.02 -15.67
C GLN A 392 2.44 -27.85 -16.64
N ARG A 393 1.74 -26.73 -16.45
CA ARG A 393 1.72 -25.61 -17.41
C ARG A 393 2.78 -24.55 -17.13
N TYR A 394 3.14 -24.33 -15.87
CA TYR A 394 4.07 -23.25 -15.47
C TYR A 394 5.23 -23.72 -14.58
N GLY A 395 5.28 -25.00 -14.18
CA GLY A 395 6.27 -25.48 -13.22
C GLY A 395 6.06 -24.97 -11.79
N TYR A 396 4.90 -24.40 -11.47
CA TYR A 396 4.59 -23.89 -10.14
C TYR A 396 3.82 -24.91 -9.30
N ASP A 397 4.46 -25.38 -8.23
CA ASP A 397 3.74 -25.89 -7.06
C ASP A 397 3.35 -24.69 -6.19
N VAL A 398 2.06 -24.37 -6.13
CA VAL A 398 1.50 -23.20 -5.43
C VAL A 398 1.28 -23.50 -3.94
N PHE A 399 1.69 -22.58 -3.06
CA PHE A 399 1.47 -22.68 -1.61
C PHE A 399 0.17 -21.97 -1.25
N LEU A 400 -0.83 -22.72 -0.79
CA LEU A 400 -2.16 -22.22 -0.50
C LEU A 400 -2.37 -22.05 1.00
N VAL A 401 -2.64 -20.80 1.42
CA VAL A 401 -3.02 -20.45 2.80
C VAL A 401 -4.53 -20.23 2.86
N ALA A 402 -5.20 -20.95 3.74
CA ALA A 402 -6.66 -20.98 3.84
C ALA A 402 -7.19 -20.19 5.04
N ASP A 403 -8.13 -19.26 4.82
CA ASP A 403 -8.94 -18.63 5.87
C ASP A 403 -10.00 -19.60 6.42
N GLU A 404 -9.50 -20.58 7.16
CA GLU A 404 -10.19 -21.77 7.63
C GLU A 404 -10.48 -21.72 9.13
N VAL A 405 -9.69 -20.95 9.89
CA VAL A 405 -9.78 -20.86 11.35
C VAL A 405 -10.97 -19.99 11.73
N ASP A 406 -12.01 -20.62 12.25
CA ASP A 406 -13.28 -19.97 12.61
C ASP A 406 -13.36 -19.73 14.13
N PRO A 407 -13.57 -18.49 14.61
CA PRO A 407 -13.82 -18.22 16.03
C PRO A 407 -15.12 -18.85 16.58
N VAL A 408 -16.09 -19.21 15.72
CA VAL A 408 -17.38 -19.81 16.14
C VAL A 408 -17.59 -21.25 15.65
N GLY A 409 -16.80 -21.68 14.66
CA GLY A 409 -16.84 -23.03 14.10
C GLY A 409 -15.90 -24.03 14.79
N THR A 410 -15.96 -25.28 14.32
CA THR A 410 -15.01 -26.33 14.69
C THR A 410 -14.14 -26.73 13.50
N PRO A 411 -12.88 -27.18 13.71
CA PRO A 411 -12.01 -27.63 12.62
C PRO A 411 -12.64 -28.73 11.78
N ASP A 412 -12.45 -28.66 10.46
CA ASP A 412 -12.87 -29.67 9.49
C ASP A 412 -11.62 -30.31 8.85
N PRO A 413 -11.16 -31.49 9.33
CA PRO A 413 -9.93 -32.11 8.84
C PRO A 413 -9.97 -32.44 7.34
N ALA A 414 -11.15 -32.73 6.78
CA ALA A 414 -11.31 -33.05 5.37
C ALA A 414 -11.12 -31.83 4.45
N ARG A 415 -11.42 -30.62 4.95
CA ARG A 415 -11.13 -29.36 4.26
C ARG A 415 -9.73 -28.84 4.55
N ILE A 416 -9.26 -28.94 5.80
CA ILE A 416 -7.92 -28.51 6.22
C ILE A 416 -6.84 -29.17 5.37
N ARG A 417 -6.88 -30.50 5.19
CA ARG A 417 -5.88 -31.29 4.43
C ARG A 417 -5.72 -30.92 2.94
N VAL A 418 -6.59 -30.07 2.40
CA VAL A 418 -6.50 -29.61 1.01
C VAL A 418 -5.40 -28.55 0.86
N PHE A 419 -5.07 -27.81 1.92
CA PHE A 419 -4.22 -26.61 1.89
C PHE A 419 -2.84 -26.85 2.51
N ASP A 420 -1.91 -25.93 2.28
CA ASP A 420 -0.55 -26.01 2.81
C ASP A 420 -0.43 -25.38 4.20
N ALA A 421 -1.23 -24.34 4.44
CA ALA A 421 -1.42 -23.74 5.75
C ALA A 421 -2.86 -23.30 5.97
N ILE A 422 -3.27 -23.21 7.25
CA ILE A 422 -4.50 -22.52 7.66
C ILE A 422 -4.17 -21.28 8.50
N THR A 423 -5.02 -20.27 8.41
CA THR A 423 -4.94 -19.01 9.16
C THR A 423 -6.35 -18.51 9.49
N PRO A 424 -6.54 -17.64 10.49
CA PRO A 424 -7.73 -16.81 10.61
C PRO A 424 -7.51 -15.48 9.88
N TYR A 425 -8.40 -15.09 8.97
CA TYR A 425 -8.51 -13.70 8.56
C TYR A 425 -8.96 -12.84 9.75
N THR A 426 -9.89 -13.29 10.58
CA THR A 426 -10.29 -12.54 11.78
C THR A 426 -10.70 -13.49 12.90
N MET A 427 -10.50 -13.03 14.13
CA MET A 427 -11.03 -13.68 15.34
C MET A 427 -12.23 -12.93 15.94
N TYR A 428 -12.66 -11.83 15.29
CA TYR A 428 -13.97 -11.23 15.54
C TYR A 428 -15.08 -12.09 14.92
N SER A 429 -16.27 -12.08 15.51
CA SER A 429 -17.47 -12.69 14.93
C SER A 429 -18.74 -12.02 15.46
N ASP A 430 -19.86 -12.27 14.80
CA ASP A 430 -21.18 -11.75 15.19
C ASP A 430 -21.68 -12.33 16.53
N LEU A 431 -20.99 -13.34 17.08
CA LEU A 431 -21.21 -13.86 18.44
C LEU A 431 -20.37 -13.14 19.52
N GLN A 432 -19.60 -12.10 19.15
CA GLN A 432 -18.92 -11.23 20.10
C GLN A 432 -19.92 -10.65 21.11
N ARG A 433 -19.51 -10.58 22.37
CA ARG A 433 -20.34 -10.03 23.46
C ARG A 433 -19.97 -8.56 23.71
N PRO A 434 -20.92 -7.72 24.18
CA PRO A 434 -20.57 -6.41 24.72
C PRO A 434 -19.71 -6.58 25.98
N GLY A 435 -18.69 -5.75 26.11
CA GLY A 435 -17.75 -5.79 27.24
C GLY A 435 -16.32 -5.50 26.76
N TRP A 436 -15.41 -5.31 27.71
CA TRP A 436 -14.00 -5.22 27.36
C TRP A 436 -13.43 -6.62 27.02
N PRO A 437 -12.31 -6.73 26.28
CA PRO A 437 -11.70 -8.01 25.96
C PRO A 437 -11.39 -8.91 27.17
N ASP A 438 -11.03 -8.32 28.32
CA ASP A 438 -10.84 -9.04 29.57
C ASP A 438 -12.17 -9.63 30.10
N ASP A 439 -13.24 -8.83 30.17
CA ASP A 439 -14.56 -9.25 30.66
C ASP A 439 -15.22 -10.31 29.77
N THR A 440 -15.07 -10.17 28.45
CA THR A 440 -15.62 -11.08 27.45
C THR A 440 -14.79 -12.36 27.29
N GLY A 441 -13.60 -12.40 27.88
CA GLY A 441 -12.64 -13.51 27.73
C GLY A 441 -12.14 -13.68 26.29
N PHE A 442 -12.06 -12.60 25.51
CA PHE A 442 -11.79 -12.63 24.07
C PHE A 442 -10.49 -13.39 23.74
N LEU A 443 -9.37 -13.01 24.36
CA LEU A 443 -8.08 -13.70 24.14
C LEU A 443 -8.06 -15.14 24.67
N ALA A 444 -8.90 -15.48 25.65
CA ALA A 444 -9.07 -16.87 26.10
C ALA A 444 -9.84 -17.70 25.07
N THR A 445 -10.81 -17.11 24.37
CA THR A 445 -11.48 -17.74 23.21
C THR A 445 -10.51 -17.93 22.05
N VAL A 446 -9.74 -16.90 21.69
CA VAL A 446 -8.67 -16.99 20.68
C VAL A 446 -7.73 -18.17 20.96
N ARG A 447 -7.25 -18.28 22.20
CA ARG A 447 -6.38 -19.38 22.64
C ARG A 447 -7.00 -20.75 22.37
N ARG A 448 -8.24 -20.98 22.80
CA ARG A 448 -8.94 -22.26 22.61
C ARG A 448 -9.15 -22.59 21.13
N THR A 449 -9.52 -21.61 20.31
CA THR A 449 -9.65 -21.82 18.86
C THR A 449 -8.31 -22.15 18.23
N TYR A 450 -7.22 -21.46 18.62
CA TYR A 450 -5.88 -21.71 18.08
C TYR A 450 -5.36 -23.09 18.48
N ASP A 451 -5.58 -23.52 19.71
CA ASP A 451 -5.25 -24.89 20.14
C ASP A 451 -6.00 -25.94 19.32
N ALA A 452 -7.31 -25.77 19.11
CA ALA A 452 -8.14 -26.69 18.34
C ALA A 452 -7.72 -26.77 16.85
N TYR A 453 -7.59 -25.62 16.17
CA TYR A 453 -7.25 -25.58 14.75
C TYR A 453 -5.79 -25.95 14.48
N ARG A 454 -4.83 -25.53 15.32
CA ARG A 454 -3.42 -25.98 15.20
C ARG A 454 -3.31 -27.50 15.38
N SER A 455 -4.04 -28.08 16.33
CA SER A 455 -4.06 -29.52 16.56
C SER A 455 -4.63 -30.28 15.34
N ALA A 456 -5.76 -29.82 14.81
CA ALA A 456 -6.37 -30.40 13.61
C ALA A 456 -5.47 -30.26 12.36
N ALA A 457 -4.80 -29.11 12.17
CA ALA A 457 -3.85 -28.91 11.08
C ALA A 457 -2.64 -29.84 11.20
N ALA A 458 -2.04 -29.93 12.39
CA ALA A 458 -0.89 -30.82 12.65
C ALA A 458 -1.23 -32.31 12.40
N ALA A 459 -2.44 -32.75 12.74
CA ALA A 459 -2.92 -34.10 12.46
C ALA A 459 -3.03 -34.43 10.95
N GLU A 460 -3.22 -33.42 10.12
CA GLU A 460 -3.32 -33.53 8.65
C GLU A 460 -2.01 -33.13 7.94
N GLY A 461 -0.93 -32.84 8.67
CA GLY A 461 0.35 -32.38 8.10
C GLY A 461 0.33 -30.93 7.59
N VAL A 462 -0.70 -30.16 7.91
CA VAL A 462 -0.94 -28.78 7.44
C VAL A 462 -0.36 -27.78 8.44
N ARG A 463 0.20 -26.68 7.93
CA ARG A 463 0.81 -25.63 8.77
C ARG A 463 -0.24 -24.72 9.41
N PHE A 464 0.13 -24.08 10.52
CA PHE A 464 -0.71 -23.08 11.20
C PHE A 464 -0.03 -21.71 11.17
N ILE A 465 -0.74 -20.70 10.70
CA ILE A 465 -0.32 -19.29 10.68
C ILE A 465 -1.27 -18.50 11.59
N PRO A 466 -0.86 -18.12 12.81
CA PRO A 466 -1.69 -17.31 13.69
C PRO A 466 -1.95 -15.91 13.12
N GLY A 467 -3.15 -15.38 13.36
CA GLY A 467 -3.53 -14.01 13.01
C GLY A 467 -3.62 -13.10 14.23
N THR A 468 -3.85 -11.81 13.99
CA THR A 468 -4.04 -10.79 15.02
C THR A 468 -4.92 -9.67 14.48
N LEU A 469 -5.56 -8.89 15.35
CA LEU A 469 -6.23 -7.63 15.00
C LEU A 469 -6.16 -6.66 16.19
N PRO A 470 -6.13 -5.33 15.97
CA PRO A 470 -6.01 -4.36 17.04
C PRO A 470 -7.34 -4.07 17.77
N GLY A 471 -8.46 -4.40 17.13
CA GLY A 471 -9.85 -4.15 17.55
C GLY A 471 -10.77 -4.33 16.33
N PHE A 472 -12.08 -4.12 16.49
CA PHE A 472 -13.06 -4.20 15.40
C PHE A 472 -14.27 -3.29 15.66
N ASN A 473 -14.66 -2.52 14.66
CA ASN A 473 -15.90 -1.73 14.65
C ASN A 473 -16.32 -1.36 13.21
N ASP A 474 -17.23 -2.14 12.63
CA ASP A 474 -17.79 -1.92 11.28
C ASP A 474 -19.04 -1.03 11.25
N ARG A 475 -19.46 -0.47 12.39
CA ARG A 475 -20.72 0.27 12.54
C ARG A 475 -20.78 1.54 11.68
N GLY A 476 -19.63 2.02 11.19
CA GLY A 476 -19.54 3.10 10.20
C GLY A 476 -20.10 2.77 8.82
N VAL A 477 -20.22 1.48 8.46
CA VAL A 477 -20.77 0.99 7.19
C VAL A 477 -21.90 -0.04 7.39
N ARG A 478 -21.91 -0.81 8.50
CA ARG A 478 -22.92 -1.84 8.82
C ARG A 478 -23.76 -1.51 10.06
N LEU A 479 -24.14 -0.24 10.27
CA LEU A 479 -24.84 0.20 11.50
C LEU A 479 -26.08 -0.63 11.86
N SER A 480 -26.87 -1.04 10.86
CA SER A 480 -28.10 -1.84 11.05
C SER A 480 -27.85 -3.29 11.46
N ALA A 481 -26.66 -3.84 11.18
CA ALA A 481 -26.27 -5.18 11.67
C ALA A 481 -26.02 -5.17 13.19
N ASN A 482 -25.80 -3.99 13.76
CA ASN A 482 -25.66 -3.74 15.19
C ASN A 482 -24.58 -4.59 15.90
N HIS A 483 -23.53 -4.95 15.17
CA HIS A 483 -22.35 -5.65 15.69
C HIS A 483 -21.74 -4.96 16.92
N TYR A 484 -21.25 -5.76 17.87
CA TYR A 484 -20.64 -5.25 19.09
C TYR A 484 -19.20 -4.81 18.84
N VAL A 485 -18.81 -3.66 19.40
CA VAL A 485 -17.44 -3.17 19.30
C VAL A 485 -16.49 -4.12 20.03
N LEU A 486 -15.36 -4.44 19.41
CA LEU A 486 -14.19 -5.01 20.08
C LEU A 486 -13.20 -3.86 20.34
N PRO A 487 -13.10 -3.33 21.58
CA PRO A 487 -12.25 -2.19 21.91
C PRO A 487 -10.76 -2.47 21.68
N ARG A 488 -9.95 -1.41 21.52
CA ARG A 488 -8.49 -1.54 21.33
C ARG A 488 -7.73 -1.62 22.67
N GLU A 489 -8.41 -1.27 23.75
CA GLU A 489 -8.05 -1.47 25.16
C GLU A 489 -8.49 -2.86 25.64
N LEU A 490 -7.78 -3.45 26.61
CA LEU A 490 -8.16 -4.72 27.25
C LEU A 490 -9.27 -4.55 28.30
N ASN A 491 -9.28 -3.37 28.94
CA ASN A 491 -10.22 -2.93 29.97
C ASN A 491 -10.19 -1.39 30.05
N ALA A 492 -11.11 -0.79 30.80
CA ALA A 492 -11.29 0.67 30.87
C ALA A 492 -10.07 1.47 31.38
N ALA A 493 -9.10 0.84 32.05
CA ALA A 493 -7.88 1.48 32.55
C ALA A 493 -6.65 1.24 31.66
N ALA A 494 -6.77 0.41 30.61
CA ALA A 494 -5.66 0.05 29.74
C ALA A 494 -5.45 1.07 28.60
N SER A 495 -4.23 1.11 28.05
CA SER A 495 -3.91 1.94 26.88
C SER A 495 -4.64 1.45 25.63
N GLY A 496 -5.04 2.35 24.71
CA GLY A 496 -5.75 2.03 23.44
C GLY A 496 -4.99 1.24 22.37
N SER A 497 -3.97 0.48 22.78
CA SER A 497 -3.24 -0.51 21.97
C SER A 497 -2.90 -1.78 22.77
N SER A 498 -3.46 -1.94 23.98
CA SER A 498 -3.16 -3.08 24.85
C SER A 498 -3.73 -4.39 24.33
N LEU A 499 -4.92 -4.37 23.69
CA LEU A 499 -5.45 -5.58 23.04
C LEU A 499 -4.48 -6.03 21.95
N PHE A 500 -4.05 -5.12 21.08
CA PHE A 500 -3.17 -5.46 19.97
C PHE A 500 -1.83 -6.05 20.46
N ARG A 501 -1.20 -5.43 21.46
CA ARG A 501 0.06 -5.95 22.05
C ARG A 501 -0.12 -7.33 22.66
N ALA A 502 -1.17 -7.54 23.47
CA ALA A 502 -1.46 -8.83 24.07
C ALA A 502 -1.81 -9.91 23.03
N PHE A 503 -2.48 -9.54 21.93
CA PHE A 503 -2.75 -10.44 20.82
C PHE A 503 -1.46 -10.79 20.06
N LEU A 504 -0.60 -9.83 19.72
CA LEU A 504 0.72 -10.10 19.12
C LEU A 504 1.54 -11.08 19.97
N ASP A 505 1.62 -10.85 21.29
CA ASP A 505 2.34 -11.74 22.20
C ASP A 505 1.71 -13.15 22.28
N LEU A 506 0.37 -13.26 22.29
CA LEU A 506 -0.36 -14.54 22.23
C LEU A 506 -0.13 -15.27 20.91
N ALA A 507 -0.39 -14.62 19.78
CA ALA A 507 -0.25 -15.16 18.43
C ALA A 507 1.19 -15.62 18.17
N GLY A 508 2.18 -14.85 18.62
CA GLY A 508 3.58 -15.25 18.58
C GLY A 508 3.87 -16.56 19.32
N GLY A 509 3.06 -16.95 20.31
CA GLY A 509 3.14 -18.26 20.98
C GLY A 509 2.65 -19.46 20.14
N TYR A 510 2.09 -19.19 18.96
CA TYR A 510 1.55 -20.18 18.02
C TYR A 510 2.28 -20.23 16.68
N LEU A 511 3.42 -19.53 16.54
CA LEU A 511 4.25 -19.57 15.32
C LEU A 511 4.68 -21.00 15.00
N ASP A 512 4.39 -21.46 13.78
CA ASP A 512 4.93 -22.72 13.28
C ASP A 512 6.49 -22.66 13.23
N PRO A 513 7.21 -23.68 13.72
CA PRO A 513 8.68 -23.65 13.78
C PRO A 513 9.40 -23.53 12.44
N ALA A 514 8.80 -23.94 11.32
CA ALA A 514 9.39 -23.84 10.00
C ALA A 514 8.96 -22.56 9.25
N LEU A 515 7.71 -22.12 9.41
CA LEU A 515 7.23 -20.90 8.75
C LEU A 515 7.62 -19.61 9.48
N GLN A 516 7.59 -19.62 10.82
CA GLN A 516 7.78 -18.44 11.68
C GLN A 516 6.92 -17.24 11.27
N THR A 517 5.74 -17.47 10.70
CA THR A 517 4.85 -16.45 10.13
C THR A 517 3.66 -16.15 11.03
N LEU A 518 3.29 -14.88 11.18
CA LEU A 518 1.97 -14.43 11.65
C LEU A 518 1.35 -13.40 10.71
N THR A 519 0.03 -13.20 10.80
CA THR A 519 -0.72 -12.19 10.04
C THR A 519 -1.37 -11.12 10.94
N ILE A 520 -1.55 -9.93 10.39
CA ILE A 520 -2.26 -8.80 11.01
C ILE A 520 -3.42 -8.37 10.12
N THR A 521 -4.62 -8.40 10.71
CA THR A 521 -5.87 -7.87 10.16
C THR A 521 -6.14 -6.55 10.86
N SER A 522 -5.80 -5.41 10.25
CA SER A 522 -5.28 -5.22 8.89
C SER A 522 -4.26 -4.09 8.84
N PHE A 523 -3.60 -3.91 7.69
CA PHE A 523 -2.88 -2.67 7.41
C PHE A 523 -3.86 -1.50 7.34
N ASN A 524 -4.84 -1.52 6.42
CA ASN A 524 -5.70 -0.37 6.11
C ASN A 524 -7.20 -0.70 5.84
N GLU A 525 -7.80 -1.70 6.49
CA GLU A 525 -9.26 -1.94 6.40
C GLU A 525 -10.04 -0.97 7.30
N TRP A 526 -10.16 0.29 6.84
CA TRP A 526 -10.84 1.36 7.58
C TRP A 526 -12.32 1.07 7.83
N HIS A 527 -13.00 0.34 6.94
CA HIS A 527 -14.44 0.08 7.08
C HIS A 527 -14.79 -0.68 8.37
N GLU A 528 -13.91 -1.59 8.80
CA GLU A 528 -14.12 -2.48 9.95
C GLU A 528 -13.36 -2.04 11.22
N ASP A 529 -12.74 -0.85 11.18
CA ASP A 529 -11.82 -0.33 12.20
C ASP A 529 -10.74 -1.34 12.65
N THR A 530 -10.21 -2.17 11.74
CA THR A 530 -9.14 -3.14 12.05
C THR A 530 -7.74 -2.63 11.67
N GLN A 531 -7.64 -1.46 11.04
CA GLN A 531 -6.39 -0.92 10.53
C GLN A 531 -5.37 -0.58 11.62
N ILE A 532 -4.10 -0.90 11.36
CA ILE A 532 -2.92 -0.37 12.04
C ILE A 532 -2.34 0.86 11.34
N GLU A 533 -2.83 1.23 10.15
CA GLU A 533 -2.47 2.45 9.43
C GLU A 533 -2.66 3.68 10.35
N PRO A 534 -1.68 4.60 10.42
CA PRO A 534 -1.76 5.79 11.25
C PRO A 534 -3.00 6.66 11.02
N THR A 535 -3.66 7.04 12.12
CA THR A 535 -4.69 8.09 12.14
C THR A 535 -4.08 9.47 12.24
N ALA A 536 -4.70 10.47 11.62
CA ALA A 536 -4.43 11.87 11.90
C ALA A 536 -4.61 12.20 13.41
N PRO A 537 -3.82 13.11 14.00
CA PRO A 537 -3.93 13.49 15.41
C PRO A 537 -5.28 14.13 15.73
N ALA A 538 -5.98 13.58 16.72
CA ALA A 538 -7.28 14.07 17.18
C ALA A 538 -7.60 13.58 18.61
N PRO A 539 -8.31 14.38 19.43
CA PRO A 539 -8.84 13.94 20.72
C PRO A 539 -9.62 12.61 20.63
N ALA A 540 -9.56 11.82 21.71
CA ALA A 540 -10.37 10.62 21.84
C ALA A 540 -11.86 10.98 21.87
N SER A 541 -12.69 10.14 21.24
CA SER A 541 -14.14 10.36 21.15
C SER A 541 -14.91 9.10 21.55
N THR A 542 -15.83 9.25 22.50
CA THR A 542 -16.83 8.23 22.86
C THR A 542 -18.17 8.49 22.17
N THR A 543 -18.29 9.51 21.32
CA THR A 543 -19.55 9.97 20.74
C THR A 543 -19.50 9.99 19.21
N PRO A 544 -20.62 9.74 18.52
CA PRO A 544 -21.93 9.34 19.04
C PRO A 544 -22.00 7.86 19.49
N ALA A 545 -22.68 7.60 20.61
CA ALA A 545 -22.81 6.27 21.24
C ALA A 545 -23.40 5.19 20.30
N THR A 546 -24.25 5.58 19.35
CA THR A 546 -24.77 4.72 18.28
C THR A 546 -23.66 4.00 17.47
N TYR A 547 -22.49 4.61 17.33
CA TYR A 547 -21.36 4.10 16.56
C TYR A 547 -20.22 3.59 17.43
N THR A 548 -20.02 4.16 18.62
CA THR A 548 -18.93 3.78 19.53
C THR A 548 -19.33 2.73 20.57
N GLN A 549 -20.64 2.52 20.80
CA GLN A 549 -21.20 1.81 21.94
C GLN A 549 -20.68 2.30 23.31
N GLY A 550 -20.20 3.54 23.39
CA GLY A 550 -19.63 4.14 24.60
C GLY A 550 -18.13 3.94 24.79
N TYR A 551 -17.49 3.10 23.96
CA TYR A 551 -16.04 2.90 23.99
C TYR A 551 -15.28 4.10 23.40
N ALA A 552 -14.13 4.43 23.97
CA ALA A 552 -13.31 5.55 23.53
C ALA A 552 -12.54 5.17 22.26
N HIS A 553 -12.77 5.90 21.16
CA HIS A 553 -11.93 5.82 19.98
C HIS A 553 -10.84 6.88 20.11
N ALA A 554 -9.62 6.49 20.47
CA ALA A 554 -8.45 7.36 20.44
C ALA A 554 -7.81 7.38 19.04
N SER A 555 -7.32 8.54 18.59
CA SER A 555 -6.30 8.57 17.55
C SER A 555 -5.00 8.00 18.11
N TYR A 556 -4.26 7.25 17.31
CA TYR A 556 -3.09 6.50 17.76
C TYR A 556 -1.82 6.78 16.96
N GLY A 557 -1.91 7.49 15.82
CA GLY A 557 -0.74 7.79 14.98
C GLY A 557 0.04 6.51 14.66
N THR A 558 1.34 6.49 14.90
CA THR A 558 2.20 5.33 14.67
C THR A 558 2.16 4.25 15.76
N THR A 559 1.42 4.43 16.86
CA THR A 559 1.47 3.56 18.06
C THR A 559 1.23 2.07 17.77
N LEU A 560 0.40 1.73 16.78
CA LEU A 560 0.14 0.33 16.40
C LEU A 560 1.24 -0.26 15.53
N LEU A 561 1.82 0.52 14.61
CA LEU A 561 3.01 0.12 13.88
C LEU A 561 4.21 -0.08 14.84
N GLU A 562 4.33 0.79 15.85
CA GLU A 562 5.31 0.65 16.93
C GLU A 562 5.10 -0.64 17.74
N ALA A 563 3.86 -1.05 18.01
CA ALA A 563 3.57 -2.33 18.65
C ALA A 563 4.09 -3.53 17.84
N VAL A 564 4.03 -3.48 16.50
CA VAL A 564 4.61 -4.52 15.61
C VAL A 564 6.14 -4.54 15.71
N ARG A 565 6.78 -3.38 15.60
CA ARG A 565 8.24 -3.22 15.74
C ARG A 565 8.73 -3.75 17.09
N ASP A 566 8.06 -3.36 18.17
CA ASP A 566 8.45 -3.70 19.54
C ASP A 566 8.23 -5.19 19.81
N PHE A 567 7.17 -5.80 19.24
CA PHE A 567 6.97 -7.25 19.28
C PHE A 567 8.11 -7.98 18.55
N ARG A 568 8.46 -7.56 17.32
CA ARG A 568 9.59 -8.13 16.57
C ARG A 568 10.89 -8.03 17.37
N ALA A 569 11.19 -6.87 17.94
CA ALA A 569 12.39 -6.66 18.75
C ALA A 569 12.44 -7.61 19.96
N ARG A 570 11.32 -7.81 20.67
CA ARG A 570 11.24 -8.79 21.79
C ARG A 570 11.44 -10.24 21.33
N ARG A 571 11.08 -10.59 20.08
CA ARG A 571 11.26 -11.94 19.51
C ARG A 571 12.62 -12.19 18.87
N GLN A 572 13.40 -11.14 18.63
CA GLN A 572 14.76 -11.21 18.09
C GLN A 572 15.84 -10.96 19.16
N ALA A 573 15.44 -10.65 20.39
CA ALA A 573 16.34 -10.62 21.53
C ALA A 573 16.87 -12.04 21.85
N PRO A 574 18.16 -12.19 22.17
CA PRO A 574 18.81 -13.49 22.43
C PRO A 574 18.39 -14.16 23.74
#